data_AF-A0A2E0CNW3-F1
#
_entry.id   AF-A0A2E0CNW3-F1
#
_cell.length_a   1.000
_cell.length_b   1.000
_cell.length_c   1.000
_cell.angle_alpha   90.00
_cell.angle_beta   90.00
_cell.angle_gamma   90.00
#
_symmetry.space_group_name_H-M   'P 1'
#
loop_
_entity.id
_entity.type
_entity.pdbx_description
1 polymer ?
#
loop_
_entity_poly.entity_id
_entity_poly.type
_entity_poly.pdbx_seq_one_letter_code
_entity_poly.pdbx_strand_id
1 'polypeptide(L)'
;MSEFVSCGVNDIIALGKNPIEELYEVKKFLMVHLNDEKLSPLYQLQKYYPKIHASFKEIQFEFTHRCVSKNLKRGVEMGIYRNNLNVEFVSRIYFTGVMSIKDNNVFPTEIFSRAQLLDYYIEYHLRGIVTPKGRNILNSIINSNQE
;
A
#
# COMPACT_ATOMS: atom_id res chain seq x y z
N MET A 1 -3.61 12.14 -5.15
CA MET A 1 -4.47 11.55 -4.10
C MET A 1 -5.55 12.59 -3.80
N SER A 2 -6.83 12.23 -3.70
CA SER A 2 -7.82 13.21 -3.23
C SER A 2 -7.52 13.55 -1.77
N GLU A 3 -7.82 14.79 -1.37
CA GLU A 3 -7.62 15.25 0.01
C GLU A 3 -8.31 14.32 1.03
N PHE A 4 -9.49 13.81 0.67
CA PHE A 4 -10.22 12.78 1.41
C PHE A 4 -9.37 11.53 1.73
N VAL A 5 -8.67 10.97 0.73
CA VAL A 5 -7.86 9.76 0.93
C VAL A 5 -6.66 10.07 1.82
N SER A 6 -5.99 11.20 1.60
CA SER A 6 -4.85 11.61 2.42
C SER A 6 -5.25 11.81 3.90
N CYS A 7 -6.39 12.45 4.15
CA CYS A 7 -6.93 12.64 5.49
C CYS A 7 -7.28 11.31 6.16
N GLY A 8 -8.04 10.44 5.48
CA GLY A 8 -8.41 9.15 6.05
C GLY A 8 -7.20 8.26 6.40
N VAL A 9 -6.14 8.30 5.57
CA VAL A 9 -4.88 7.61 5.90
C VAL A 9 -4.19 8.23 7.12
N ASN A 10 -4.17 9.57 7.23
CA ASN A 10 -3.58 10.23 8.40
C ASN A 10 -4.35 9.89 9.69
N ASP A 11 -5.68 9.81 9.63
CA ASP A 11 -6.52 9.44 10.78
C ASP A 11 -6.20 8.02 11.25
N ILE A 12 -6.01 7.08 10.32
CA ILE A 12 -5.61 5.70 10.64
C ILE A 12 -4.23 5.67 11.29
N ILE A 13 -3.27 6.43 10.77
CA ILE A 13 -1.92 6.54 11.34
C ILE A 13 -1.97 7.13 12.75
N ALA A 14 -2.86 8.08 13.00
CA ALA A 14 -3.04 8.72 14.30
C ALA A 14 -3.56 7.75 15.38
N LEU A 15 -4.20 6.64 15.00
CA LEU A 15 -4.60 5.57 15.92
C LEU A 15 -3.41 4.86 16.59
N GLY A 16 -2.18 5.02 16.04
CA GLY A 16 -0.98 4.48 16.65
C GLY A 16 -0.90 2.96 16.69
N LYS A 17 -1.70 2.26 15.86
CA LYS A 17 -1.68 0.80 15.72
C LYS A 17 -0.28 0.32 15.33
N ASN A 18 -0.03 -0.98 15.53
CA ASN A 18 1.25 -1.52 15.08
C ASN A 18 1.37 -1.41 13.54
N PRO A 19 2.58 -1.26 13.00
CA PRO A 19 2.81 -1.03 11.57
C PRO A 19 2.15 -2.02 10.61
N ILE A 20 1.99 -3.30 10.98
CA ILE A 20 1.34 -4.32 10.15
C ILE A 20 -0.18 -4.10 10.14
N GLU A 21 -0.78 -3.91 11.32
CA GLU A 21 -2.20 -3.57 11.44
C GLU A 21 -2.55 -2.28 10.72
N GLU A 22 -1.71 -1.25 10.86
CA GLU A 22 -1.89 0.05 10.19
C GLU A 22 -2.03 -0.13 8.68
N LEU A 23 -1.17 -0.96 8.05
CA LEU A 23 -1.26 -1.24 6.62
C LEU A 23 -2.58 -1.93 6.24
N TYR A 24 -3.08 -2.87 7.06
CA TYR A 24 -4.36 -3.54 6.79
C TYR A 24 -5.56 -2.62 7.01
N GLU A 25 -5.50 -1.69 7.96
CA GLU A 25 -6.56 -0.70 8.16
C GLU A 25 -6.60 0.30 7.00
N VAL A 26 -5.43 0.75 6.53
CA VAL A 26 -5.32 1.55 5.31
C VAL A 26 -5.88 0.77 4.12
N LYS A 27 -5.54 -0.51 3.98
CA LYS A 27 -6.08 -1.38 2.91
C LYS A 27 -7.62 -1.40 2.94
N LYS A 28 -8.22 -1.67 4.11
CA LYS A 28 -9.68 -1.70 4.29
C LYS A 28 -10.32 -0.37 3.91
N PHE A 29 -9.78 0.74 4.38
CA PHE A 29 -10.26 2.08 4.04
C PHE A 29 -10.23 2.31 2.53
N LEU A 30 -9.13 1.99 1.86
CA LEU A 30 -9.01 2.13 0.41
C LEU A 30 -9.99 1.23 -0.34
N MET A 31 -10.21 -0.01 0.09
CA MET A 31 -11.18 -0.91 -0.53
C MET A 31 -12.61 -0.38 -0.43
N VAL A 32 -13.00 0.17 0.72
CA VAL A 32 -14.36 0.71 0.92
C VAL A 32 -14.59 1.95 0.05
N HIS A 33 -13.58 2.80 -0.10
CA HIS A 33 -13.77 4.11 -0.72
C HIS A 33 -13.30 4.24 -2.19
N LEU A 34 -12.56 3.26 -2.74
CA LEU A 34 -11.97 3.35 -4.08
C LEU A 34 -12.36 2.20 -5.03
N ASN A 35 -13.20 1.25 -4.61
CA ASN A 35 -13.54 0.07 -5.42
C ASN A 35 -14.43 0.37 -6.64
N ASP A 36 -15.10 1.52 -6.70
CA ASP A 36 -16.11 1.82 -7.74
C ASP A 36 -15.62 2.73 -8.88
N GLU A 37 -14.31 2.82 -9.12
CA GLU A 37 -13.78 3.48 -10.32
C GLU A 37 -13.98 2.60 -11.58
N LYS A 38 -15.24 2.44 -12.02
CA LYS A 38 -15.56 1.90 -13.34
C LYS A 38 -15.07 2.90 -14.38
N LEU A 39 -14.05 2.49 -15.16
CA LEU A 39 -13.31 3.32 -16.14
C LEU A 39 -12.59 4.50 -15.48
N SER A 40 -11.46 4.22 -14.80
CA SER A 40 -10.74 5.22 -14.01
C SER A 40 -10.43 6.49 -14.84
N PRO A 41 -10.90 7.67 -14.39
CA PRO A 41 -10.49 8.97 -14.94
C PRO A 41 -8.97 9.11 -15.03
N LEU A 42 -8.21 8.40 -14.19
CA LEU A 42 -6.76 8.41 -14.19
C LEU A 42 -6.16 7.81 -15.46
N TYR A 43 -6.76 6.76 -16.03
CA TYR A 43 -6.27 6.17 -17.27
C TYR A 43 -6.42 7.15 -18.45
N GLN A 44 -7.57 7.84 -18.52
CA GLN A 44 -7.78 8.90 -19.51
C GLN A 44 -6.86 10.10 -19.25
N LEU A 45 -6.67 10.50 -17.98
CA LEU A 45 -5.76 11.57 -17.60
C LEU A 45 -4.31 11.27 -18.00
N GLN A 46 -3.85 10.02 -17.82
CA GLN A 46 -2.53 9.59 -18.25
C GLN A 46 -2.37 9.66 -19.78
N LYS A 47 -3.38 9.19 -20.52
CA LYS A 47 -3.35 9.14 -21.99
C LYS A 47 -3.42 10.54 -22.63
N TYR A 48 -4.29 11.41 -22.13
CA TYR A 48 -4.59 12.70 -22.77
C TYR A 48 -3.89 13.89 -22.09
N TYR A 49 -3.50 13.78 -20.83
CA TYR A 49 -2.89 14.86 -20.04
C TYR A 49 -1.65 14.39 -19.24
N PRO A 50 -0.61 13.87 -19.91
CA PRO A 50 0.53 13.21 -19.26
C PRO A 50 1.28 14.11 -18.27
N LYS A 51 1.35 15.43 -18.51
CA LYS A 51 1.97 16.40 -17.59
C LYS A 51 1.23 16.49 -16.26
N ILE A 52 -0.11 16.61 -16.31
CA ILE A 52 -0.95 16.68 -15.10
C ILE A 52 -0.88 15.36 -14.34
N HIS A 53 -0.93 14.25 -15.07
CA HIS A 53 -0.78 12.93 -14.49
C HIS A 53 0.58 12.75 -13.78
N ALA A 54 1.67 13.24 -14.36
CA ALA A 54 3.00 13.19 -13.74
C ALA A 54 3.05 13.96 -12.42
N SER A 55 2.57 15.21 -12.38
CA SER A 55 2.49 16.00 -11.14
C SER A 55 1.62 15.32 -10.08
N PHE A 56 0.49 14.74 -10.49
CA PHE A 56 -0.38 14.01 -9.58
C PHE A 56 0.26 12.73 -9.03
N LYS A 57 1.08 12.04 -9.83
CA LYS A 57 1.85 10.88 -9.40
C LYS A 57 2.95 11.27 -8.39
N GLU A 58 3.60 12.41 -8.59
CA GLU A 58 4.61 12.93 -7.66
C GLU A 58 4.01 13.25 -6.29
N ILE A 59 2.85 13.92 -6.24
CA ILE A 59 2.14 14.18 -4.98
C ILE A 59 1.77 12.87 -4.26
N GLN A 60 1.31 11.86 -5.00
CA GLN A 60 1.02 10.54 -4.43
C GLN A 60 2.28 9.87 -3.90
N PHE A 61 3.38 9.96 -4.67
CA PHE A 61 4.66 9.41 -4.27
C PHE A 61 5.14 10.03 -2.96
N GLU A 62 5.19 11.36 -2.85
CA GLU A 62 5.65 12.06 -1.65
C GLU A 62 4.82 11.69 -0.41
N PHE A 63 3.49 11.68 -0.56
CA PHE A 63 2.60 11.30 0.55
C PHE A 63 2.83 9.84 0.99
N THR A 64 2.78 8.90 0.04
CA THR A 64 2.94 7.47 0.34
C THR A 64 4.32 7.17 0.87
N HIS A 65 5.36 7.73 0.26
CA HIS A 65 6.75 7.55 0.66
C HIS A 65 6.97 8.03 2.10
N ARG A 66 6.44 9.21 2.47
CA ARG A 66 6.49 9.73 3.84
C ARG A 66 5.81 8.78 4.84
N CYS A 67 4.57 8.38 4.56
CA CYS A 67 3.80 7.53 5.48
C CYS A 67 4.43 6.15 5.65
N VAL A 68 4.81 5.50 4.54
CA VAL A 68 5.43 4.17 4.55
C VAL A 68 6.80 4.21 5.19
N SER A 69 7.61 5.25 4.96
CA SER A 69 8.90 5.39 5.62
C SER A 69 8.77 5.49 7.14
N LYS A 70 7.75 6.20 7.64
CA LYS A 70 7.46 6.26 9.08
C LYS A 70 6.99 4.91 9.62
N ASN A 71 6.12 4.21 8.89
CA ASN A 71 5.64 2.87 9.23
C ASN A 71 6.82 1.87 9.33
N LEU A 72 7.70 1.87 8.33
CA LEU A 72 8.89 1.01 8.27
C LEU A 72 9.83 1.26 9.46
N LYS A 73 10.16 2.52 9.75
CA LYS A 73 11.03 2.88 10.90
C LYS A 73 10.44 2.38 12.22
N ARG A 74 9.16 2.65 12.46
CA ARG A 74 8.45 2.15 13.65
C ARG A 74 8.46 0.62 13.74
N GLY A 75 8.26 -0.08 12.62
CA GLY A 75 8.22 -1.54 12.63
C GLY A 75 9.59 -2.17 12.90
N VAL A 76 10.67 -1.51 12.45
CA VAL A 76 12.05 -1.88 12.81
C VAL A 76 12.28 -1.65 14.31
N GLU A 77 11.91 -0.48 14.84
CA GLU A 77 12.02 -0.15 16.27
C GLU A 77 11.24 -1.15 17.16
N MET A 78 10.08 -1.61 16.70
CA MET A 78 9.25 -2.60 17.40
C MET A 78 9.72 -4.06 17.22
N GLY A 79 10.74 -4.29 16.38
CA GLY A 79 11.29 -5.60 16.04
C GLY A 79 10.34 -6.49 15.23
N ILE A 80 9.30 -5.92 14.60
CA ILE A 80 8.34 -6.66 13.77
C ILE A 80 8.69 -6.62 12.27
N TYR A 81 9.55 -5.68 11.87
CA TYR A 81 10.21 -5.64 10.56
C TYR A 81 11.70 -5.90 10.69
N ARG A 82 12.31 -6.44 9.62
CA ARG A 82 13.74 -6.79 9.59
C ARG A 82 14.60 -5.55 9.87
N ASN A 83 15.65 -5.69 10.68
CA ASN A 83 16.54 -4.59 11.05
C ASN A 83 17.47 -4.12 9.92
N ASN A 84 17.66 -4.94 8.89
CA ASN A 84 18.52 -4.65 7.74
C ASN A 84 17.77 -4.02 6.55
N LEU A 85 16.53 -3.55 6.75
CA LEU A 85 15.77 -2.91 5.68
C LEU A 85 16.39 -1.57 5.30
N ASN A 86 16.56 -1.36 3.99
CA ASN A 86 16.77 -0.03 3.45
C ASN A 86 15.39 0.65 3.29
N VAL A 87 15.06 1.57 4.19
CA VAL A 87 13.75 2.25 4.24
C VAL A 87 13.43 2.99 2.94
N GLU A 88 14.43 3.63 2.34
CA GLU A 88 14.29 4.38 1.08
C GLU A 88 13.90 3.44 -0.07
N PHE A 89 14.60 2.32 -0.18
CA PHE A 89 14.30 1.31 -1.18
C PHE A 89 12.92 0.69 -0.98
N VAL A 90 12.62 0.22 0.24
CA VAL A 90 11.38 -0.52 0.52
C VAL A 90 10.15 0.35 0.34
N SER A 91 10.19 1.63 0.74
CA SER A 91 9.07 2.57 0.54
C SER A 91 8.82 2.86 -0.95
N ARG A 92 9.87 2.94 -1.78
CA ARG A 92 9.76 3.07 -3.24
C ARG A 92 9.21 1.81 -3.89
N ILE A 93 9.65 0.62 -3.44
CA ILE A 93 9.07 -0.66 -3.87
C ILE A 93 7.60 -0.70 -3.50
N TYR A 94 7.25 -0.30 -2.27
CA TYR A 94 5.85 -0.24 -1.83
C TYR A 94 5.00 0.60 -2.77
N PHE A 95 5.39 1.85 -3.01
CA PHE A 95 4.67 2.75 -3.89
C PHE A 95 4.57 2.20 -5.32
N THR A 96 5.70 1.74 -5.87
CA THR A 96 5.77 1.22 -7.24
C THR A 96 4.85 0.02 -7.40
N GLY A 97 4.89 -0.94 -6.47
CA GLY A 97 4.03 -2.12 -6.55
C GLY A 97 2.54 -1.80 -6.43
N VAL A 98 2.13 -0.88 -5.54
CA VAL A 98 0.74 -0.41 -5.47
C VAL A 98 0.29 0.24 -6.78
N MET A 99 1.19 0.95 -7.48
CA MET A 99 0.88 1.52 -8.80
C MET A 99 0.84 0.45 -9.88
N SER A 100 1.78 -0.50 -9.88
CA SER A 100 1.90 -1.57 -10.88
C SER A 100 0.70 -2.50 -10.89
N ILE A 101 0.15 -2.87 -9.73
CA ILE A 101 -1.04 -3.74 -9.66
C ILE A 101 -2.32 -3.07 -10.19
N LYS A 102 -2.28 -1.78 -10.50
CA LYS A 102 -3.39 -1.04 -11.13
C LYS A 102 -3.25 -0.96 -12.65
N ASP A 103 -2.14 -1.42 -13.21
CA ASP A 103 -1.92 -1.43 -14.66
C ASP A 103 -2.65 -2.62 -15.28
N ASN A 104 -3.78 -2.36 -15.93
CA ASN A 104 -4.60 -3.39 -16.58
C ASN A 104 -3.87 -4.12 -17.73
N ASN A 105 -2.77 -3.56 -18.27
CA ASN A 105 -1.97 -4.27 -19.28
C ASN A 105 -1.16 -5.41 -18.65
N VAL A 106 -0.80 -5.27 -17.38
CA VAL A 106 -0.04 -6.27 -16.62
C VAL A 106 -0.98 -7.16 -15.81
N PHE A 107 -2.04 -6.57 -15.23
CA PHE A 107 -3.02 -7.24 -14.38
C PHE A 107 -4.45 -7.03 -14.94
N PRO A 108 -4.84 -7.79 -15.97
CA PRO A 108 -6.15 -7.64 -16.61
C PRO A 108 -7.29 -7.96 -15.65
N THR A 109 -8.35 -7.14 -15.70
CA THR A 109 -9.51 -7.22 -14.80
C THR A 109 -10.39 -8.46 -15.02
N GLU A 110 -10.23 -9.12 -16.17
CA GLU A 110 -10.89 -10.38 -16.51
C GLU A 110 -10.31 -11.55 -15.72
N ILE A 111 -9.05 -11.43 -15.28
CA ILE A 111 -8.32 -12.47 -14.52
C ILE A 111 -8.28 -12.12 -13.03
N PHE A 112 -8.08 -10.84 -12.71
CA PHE A 112 -7.86 -10.41 -11.33
C PHE A 112 -8.82 -9.28 -10.94
N SER A 113 -9.50 -9.43 -9.80
CA SER A 113 -10.18 -8.29 -9.19
C SER A 113 -9.18 -7.36 -8.51
N ARG A 114 -9.49 -6.07 -8.46
CA ARG A 114 -8.65 -5.06 -7.76
C ARG A 114 -8.46 -5.39 -6.28
N ALA A 115 -9.51 -5.89 -5.63
CA ALA A 115 -9.44 -6.27 -4.22
C ALA A 115 -8.45 -7.43 -4.01
N GLN A 116 -8.52 -8.47 -4.85
CA GLN A 116 -7.59 -9.60 -4.79
C GLN A 116 -6.14 -9.17 -5.04
N LEU A 117 -5.89 -8.30 -6.03
CA LEU A 117 -4.54 -7.82 -6.32
C LEU A 117 -3.94 -7.07 -5.14
N LEU A 118 -4.74 -6.22 -4.49
CA LEU A 118 -4.30 -5.49 -3.31
C LEU A 118 -4.01 -6.44 -2.13
N ASP A 119 -4.83 -7.47 -1.94
CA ASP A 119 -4.60 -8.50 -0.93
C ASP A 119 -3.30 -9.26 -1.16
N TYR A 120 -3.11 -9.80 -2.37
CA TYR A 120 -1.89 -10.51 -2.74
C TYR A 120 -0.66 -9.64 -2.60
N TYR A 121 -0.75 -8.38 -3.03
CA TYR A 121 0.38 -7.47 -2.97
C TYR A 121 0.79 -7.11 -1.54
N ILE A 122 -0.18 -6.75 -0.68
CA ILE A 122 0.11 -6.38 0.71
C ILE A 122 0.72 -7.56 1.45
N GLU A 123 0.16 -8.76 1.28
CA GLU A 123 0.71 -9.97 1.90
C GLU A 123 2.11 -10.28 1.37
N TYR A 124 2.30 -10.29 0.05
CA TYR A 124 3.60 -10.52 -0.59
C TYR A 124 4.66 -9.53 -0.08
N HIS A 125 4.32 -8.25 -0.03
CA HIS A 125 5.20 -7.20 0.46
C HIS A 125 5.58 -7.43 1.94
N LEU A 126 4.59 -7.69 2.80
CA LEU A 126 4.81 -7.91 4.23
C LEU A 126 5.64 -9.15 4.50
N ARG A 127 5.33 -10.29 3.86
CA ARG A 127 6.14 -11.52 3.98
C ARG A 127 7.60 -11.27 3.60
N GLY A 128 7.84 -10.38 2.66
CA GLY A 128 9.18 -9.94 2.27
C GLY A 128 9.91 -9.10 3.32
N ILE A 129 9.25 -8.45 4.28
CA ILE A 129 9.90 -7.48 5.19
C ILE A 129 9.75 -7.78 6.69
N VAL A 130 8.82 -8.64 7.09
CA VAL A 130 8.55 -8.95 8.51
C VAL A 130 9.62 -9.87 9.12
N THR A 131 9.80 -9.77 10.43
CA THR A 131 10.53 -10.75 11.25
C THR A 131 9.62 -11.94 11.61
N PRO A 132 10.12 -13.01 12.24
CA PRO A 132 9.25 -14.05 12.79
C PRO A 132 8.18 -13.50 13.76
N LYS A 133 8.54 -12.49 14.57
CA LYS A 133 7.60 -11.78 15.45
C LYS A 133 6.51 -11.07 14.65
N GLY A 134 6.89 -10.32 13.61
CA GLY A 134 5.93 -9.64 12.74
C GLY A 134 5.06 -10.62 11.95
N ARG A 135 5.61 -11.78 11.56
CA ARG A 135 4.88 -12.84 10.88
C ARG A 135 3.74 -13.40 11.72
N ASN A 136 3.95 -13.57 13.02
CA ASN A 136 2.88 -13.99 13.93
C ASN A 136 1.71 -12.99 13.92
N ILE A 137 2.00 -11.69 13.96
CA ILE A 137 0.98 -10.63 13.86
C ILE A 137 0.25 -10.71 12.51
N LEU A 138 1.01 -10.81 11.41
CA LEU A 138 0.44 -10.94 10.07
C LEU A 138 -0.52 -12.14 10.00
N ASN A 139 -0.06 -13.32 10.42
CA ASN A 139 -0.82 -14.57 10.39
C ASN A 139 -2.11 -14.47 11.22
N SER A 140 -2.09 -13.79 12.37
CA SER A 140 -3.30 -13.51 13.15
C SER A 140 -4.30 -12.62 12.42
N ILE A 141 -3.85 -11.67 11.60
CA ILE A 141 -4.73 -10.76 10.85
C ILE A 141 -5.37 -11.47 9.65
N ILE A 142 -4.61 -12.31 8.94
CA ILE A 142 -5.08 -13.00 7.72
C ILE A 142 -5.60 -14.42 7.98
N ASN A 143 -5.61 -14.86 9.24
CA ASN A 143 -5.97 -16.23 9.63
C ASN A 143 -5.18 -17.29 8.83
N SER A 144 -3.88 -17.08 8.63
CA SER A 144 -3.00 -17.99 7.88
C SER A 144 -2.10 -18.78 8.82
N ASN A 145 -1.90 -20.07 8.50
CA ASN A 145 -0.97 -20.96 9.20
C ASN A 145 0.39 -21.06 8.49
N GLN A 146 0.65 -20.21 7.50
CA GLN A 146 1.89 -20.28 6.71
C GLN A 146 3.08 -19.70 7.49
N GLU A 147 4.13 -20.50 7.62
CA GLU A 147 5.43 -20.11 8.19
C GLU A 147 6.25 -19.19 7.28
#